data_AF-A0A7X8WJF4-F1
#
_entry.id   AF-A0A7X8WJF4-F1
#
_cell.length_a   1.000
_cell.length_b   1.000
_cell.length_c   1.000
_cell.angle_alpha   90.00
_cell.angle_beta   90.00
_cell.angle_gamma   90.00
#
_symmetry.space_group_name_H-M   'P 1'
#
loop_
_entity.id
_entity.type
_entity.pdbx_description
1 polymer ?
#
loop_
_entity_poly.entity_id
_entity_poly.type
_entity_poly.pdbx_seq_one_letter_code
_entity_poly.pdbx_strand_id
1 'polypeptide(L)'
;MKNISIRNNAGLYTLALRLVVGWTYFSAFWRRVALANKLDPEVAGYIGDKFNHFLPNALGIKPIIQFMVENPDILWISMIVFTIIEGVVGLFIMMGWFTRAMSVAVFGLAMGMLLGAGWIGTTCLDEWQIGVLGIAAGFTLFLTGSG
;
A
#
# COMPACT_ATOMS: atom_id res chain seq x y z
N MET A 1 48.68 1.43 1.21
CA MET A 1 47.30 1.18 0.75
C MET A 1 46.40 2.25 1.35
N LYS A 2 45.74 3.06 0.52
CA LYS A 2 44.83 4.11 1.01
C LYS A 2 43.57 3.41 1.53
N ASN A 3 43.31 3.46 2.84
CA ASN A 3 42.05 2.98 3.40
C ASN A 3 40.93 3.88 2.90
N ILE A 4 40.23 3.43 1.86
CA ILE A 4 39.02 4.10 1.38
C ILE A 4 37.92 3.73 2.37
N SER A 5 37.61 4.64 3.28
CA SER A 5 36.40 4.54 4.11
C SER A 5 35.19 4.81 3.23
N ILE A 6 34.53 3.74 2.79
CA ILE A 6 33.25 3.84 2.07
C ILE A 6 32.17 4.15 3.12
N ARG A 7 31.75 5.41 3.22
CA ARG A 7 30.58 5.78 4.05
C ARG A 7 29.31 5.29 3.37
N ASN A 8 28.62 4.31 3.98
CA ASN A 8 27.32 3.87 3.50
C ASN A 8 26.18 4.75 4.04
N ASN A 9 26.00 5.93 3.43
CA ASN A 9 24.93 6.87 3.79
C ASN A 9 23.58 6.53 3.14
N ALA A 10 23.47 5.38 2.44
CA ALA A 10 22.27 5.03 1.67
C ALA A 10 21.00 5.03 2.53
N GLY A 11 21.06 4.47 3.74
CA GLY A 11 19.93 4.45 4.68
C GLY A 11 19.52 5.84 5.20
N LEU A 12 20.47 6.79 5.29
CA LEU A 12 20.17 8.17 5.67
C LEU A 12 19.45 8.90 4.54
N TYR A 13 19.88 8.69 3.29
CA TYR A 13 19.25 9.31 2.13
C TYR A 13 17.85 8.74 1.85
N THR A 14 17.61 7.47 2.15
CA THR A 14 16.29 6.85 2.01
C THR A 14 15.38 7.02 3.22
N LEU A 15 15.84 7.68 4.29
CA LEU A 15 15.03 7.93 5.49
C LEU A 15 13.75 8.70 5.18
N ALA A 16 13.84 9.77 4.38
CA ALA A 16 12.67 10.58 4.01
C ALA A 16 11.64 9.73 3.25
N LEU A 17 12.12 8.93 2.30
CA LEU A 17 11.30 8.02 1.52
C LEU A 17 10.61 6.98 2.41
N ARG A 18 11.35 6.43 3.37
CA ARG A 18 10.87 5.46 4.36
C ARG A 18 9.75 6.02 5.22
N LEU A 19 9.93 7.23 5.74
CA LEU A 19 8.94 7.88 6.59
C LEU A 19 7.67 8.23 5.80
N VAL A 20 7.81 8.80 4.59
CA VAL A 20 6.66 9.18 3.76
C VAL A 20 5.88 7.95 3.31
N VAL A 21 6.57 6.91 2.82
CA VAL A 21 5.92 5.69 2.30
C VAL A 21 5.32 4.86 3.44
N GLY A 22 6.02 4.75 4.56
CA GLY A 22 5.47 4.08 5.73
C GLY A 22 4.23 4.83 6.28
N TRP A 23 4.25 6.16 6.26
CA TRP A 23 3.11 6.97 6.66
C TRP A 23 1.92 6.86 5.70
N THR A 24 2.11 6.77 4.38
CA THR A 24 0.98 6.59 3.45
C THR A 24 0.18 5.33 3.75
N TYR A 25 0.83 4.19 4.03
CA TYR A 25 0.13 2.95 4.40
C TYR A 25 -0.42 3.01 5.83
N PHE A 26 0.35 3.50 6.79
CA PHE A 26 -0.10 3.57 8.19
C PHE A 26 -1.28 4.54 8.37
N SER A 27 -1.26 5.68 7.67
CA SER A 27 -2.36 6.65 7.73
C SER A 27 -3.65 6.11 7.12
N ALA A 28 -3.58 5.22 6.11
CA ALA A 28 -4.74 4.52 5.59
C ALA A 28 -5.39 3.62 6.66
N PHE A 29 -4.57 2.85 7.40
CA PHE A 29 -5.02 2.09 8.56
C PHE A 29 -5.63 2.98 9.65
N TRP A 30 -4.88 4.01 10.08
CA TRP A 30 -5.29 4.92 11.14
C TRP A 30 -6.61 5.62 10.83
N ARG A 31 -6.81 6.02 9.56
CA ARG A 31 -8.05 6.65 9.11
C ARG A 31 -9.25 5.72 9.26
N ARG A 32 -9.09 4.44 8.94
CA ARG A 32 -10.17 3.44 8.91
C ARG A 32 -10.52 2.88 10.28
N VAL A 33 -9.58 2.87 11.21
CA VAL A 33 -9.77 2.31 12.56
C VAL A 33 -10.05 3.40 13.59
N ALA A 34 -9.34 4.53 13.55
CA ALA A 34 -9.40 5.54 14.60
C ALA A 34 -10.23 6.79 14.25
N LEU A 35 -10.23 7.25 12.98
CA LEU A 35 -10.89 8.52 12.61
C LEU A 35 -12.31 8.33 12.08
N ALA A 36 -12.52 7.38 11.17
CA ALA A 36 -13.80 7.15 10.54
C ALA A 36 -13.97 5.64 10.38
N ASN A 37 -15.06 5.10 10.93
CA ASN A 37 -15.38 3.68 10.85
C ASN A 37 -15.85 3.31 9.43
N LYS A 38 -14.92 3.35 8.47
CA LYS A 38 -15.15 3.08 7.04
C LYS A 38 -15.10 1.61 6.68
N LEU A 39 -14.87 0.76 7.69
CA LEU A 39 -14.90 -0.69 7.58
C LEU A 39 -16.31 -1.25 7.80
N ASP A 40 -17.23 -0.46 8.35
CA ASP A 40 -18.60 -0.90 8.60
C ASP A 40 -19.41 -0.88 7.29
N PRO A 41 -19.94 -2.05 6.83
CA PRO A 41 -20.80 -2.11 5.65
C PRO A 41 -22.11 -1.34 5.80
N GLU A 42 -22.54 -1.05 7.03
CA GLU A 42 -23.81 -0.39 7.31
C GLU A 42 -23.71 1.15 7.30
N VAL A 43 -22.49 1.69 7.22
CA VAL A 43 -22.23 3.14 7.28
C VAL A 43 -21.99 3.71 5.88
N ALA A 44 -22.61 4.87 5.60
CA ALA A 44 -22.39 5.60 4.35
C ALA A 44 -20.90 5.93 4.14
N GLY A 45 -20.34 5.50 3.01
CA GLY A 45 -18.92 5.64 2.69
C GLY A 45 -18.07 4.41 3.01
N TYR A 46 -18.71 3.24 3.09
CA TYR A 46 -18.05 1.94 3.12
C TYR A 46 -17.04 1.82 1.98
N ILE A 47 -15.82 1.36 2.31
CA ILE A 47 -14.75 1.31 1.33
C ILE A 47 -14.99 0.28 0.22
N GLY A 48 -15.83 -0.74 0.48
CA GLY A 48 -16.19 -1.75 -0.50
C GLY A 48 -16.96 -1.19 -1.69
N ASP A 49 -17.68 -0.07 -1.54
CA ASP A 49 -18.38 0.56 -2.66
C ASP A 49 -17.42 1.04 -3.77
N LYS A 50 -16.15 1.32 -3.41
CA LYS A 50 -15.11 1.66 -4.38
C LYS A 50 -14.79 0.49 -5.33
N PHE A 51 -15.01 -0.76 -4.92
CA PHE A 51 -14.75 -1.91 -5.79
C PHE A 51 -15.68 -1.93 -7.01
N ASN A 52 -16.89 -1.37 -6.90
CA ASN A 52 -17.78 -1.18 -8.05
C ASN A 52 -17.18 -0.22 -9.09
N HIS A 53 -16.41 0.78 -8.65
CA HIS A 53 -15.74 1.73 -9.53
C HIS A 53 -14.43 1.16 -10.11
N PHE A 54 -13.79 0.21 -9.41
CA PHE A 54 -12.62 -0.52 -9.90
C PHE A 54 -12.95 -1.57 -10.97
N LEU A 55 -14.09 -2.25 -10.86
CA LEU A 55 -14.48 -3.35 -11.75
C LEU A 55 -14.36 -3.07 -13.27
N PRO A 56 -14.82 -1.93 -13.82
CA PRO A 56 -14.67 -1.66 -15.25
C PRO A 56 -13.21 -1.45 -15.70
N ASN A 57 -12.37 -0.91 -14.81
CA ASN A 57 -11.02 -0.46 -15.12
C ASN A 57 -9.92 -1.45 -14.73
N ALA A 58 -10.22 -2.43 -13.88
CA ALA A 58 -9.24 -3.38 -13.37
C ALA A 58 -8.50 -4.13 -14.47
N LEU A 59 -7.19 -4.29 -14.31
CA LEU A 59 -6.30 -4.94 -15.28
C LEU A 59 -5.93 -6.32 -14.78
N GLY A 60 -6.35 -7.37 -15.49
CA GLY A 60 -6.00 -8.77 -15.18
C GLY A 60 -6.71 -9.41 -13.97
N ILE A 61 -7.31 -8.62 -13.07
CA ILE A 61 -7.97 -9.12 -11.86
C ILE A 61 -9.50 -8.91 -11.83
N LYS A 62 -10.13 -8.61 -12.97
CA LYS A 62 -11.58 -8.40 -13.08
C LYS A 62 -12.43 -9.53 -12.47
N PRO A 63 -12.16 -10.83 -12.74
CA PRO A 63 -12.98 -11.91 -12.18
C PRO A 63 -12.90 -12.00 -10.65
N ILE A 64 -11.75 -11.66 -10.07
CA ILE A 64 -11.55 -11.67 -8.62
C ILE A 64 -12.34 -10.53 -7.98
N ILE A 65 -12.25 -9.32 -8.54
CA ILE A 65 -13.01 -8.16 -8.04
C ILE A 65 -14.52 -8.41 -8.16
N GLN A 66 -14.97 -8.96 -9.29
CA GLN A 66 -16.37 -9.31 -9.49
C GLN A 66 -16.84 -10.33 -8.45
N PHE A 67 -16.08 -11.40 -8.20
CA PHE A 67 -16.39 -12.37 -7.16
C PHE A 67 -16.50 -11.72 -5.77
N MET A 68 -15.62 -10.77 -5.44
CA MET A 68 -15.67 -10.07 -4.15
C MET A 68 -16.89 -9.13 -4.06
N VAL A 69 -17.26 -8.45 -5.15
CA VAL A 69 -18.47 -7.61 -5.20
C VAL A 69 -19.74 -8.44 -5.06
N GLU A 70 -19.77 -9.64 -5.65
CA GLU A 70 -20.89 -10.58 -5.55
C GLU A 70 -20.97 -11.27 -4.17
N ASN A 71 -19.88 -11.29 -3.40
CA ASN A 71 -19.80 -11.90 -2.07
C ASN A 71 -19.37 -10.87 -0.99
N PRO A 72 -20.31 -10.08 -0.44
CA PRO A 72 -20.00 -8.95 0.44
C PRO A 72 -19.26 -9.34 1.73
N ASP A 73 -19.52 -10.53 2.29
CA ASP A 73 -18.83 -11.02 3.48
C ASP A 73 -17.33 -11.24 3.23
N ILE A 74 -16.98 -11.76 2.05
CA ILE A 74 -15.59 -12.01 1.65
C ILE A 74 -14.87 -10.68 1.38
N LEU A 75 -15.57 -9.72 0.77
CA LEU A 75 -15.04 -8.38 0.56
C LEU A 75 -14.70 -7.69 1.88
N TRP A 76 -15.59 -7.78 2.87
CA TRP A 76 -15.38 -7.19 4.19
C TRP A 76 -14.17 -7.79 4.91
N ILE A 77 -14.06 -9.12 4.96
CA ILE A 77 -12.91 -9.82 5.55
C ILE A 77 -11.62 -9.39 4.85
N SER A 78 -11.63 -9.33 3.52
CA SER A 78 -10.47 -8.93 2.74
C SER A 78 -10.05 -7.49 3.03
N MET A 79 -11.00 -6.58 3.25
CA MET A 79 -10.73 -5.19 3.63
C MET A 79 -10.15 -5.06 5.04
N ILE A 80 -10.59 -5.88 5.99
CA ILE A 80 -9.95 -5.94 7.32
C ILE A 80 -8.51 -6.41 7.20
N VAL A 81 -8.29 -7.54 6.53
CA VAL A 81 -6.95 -8.13 6.37
C VAL A 81 -6.02 -7.14 5.69
N PHE A 82 -6.46 -6.52 4.59
CA PHE A 82 -5.68 -5.52 3.87
C PHE A 82 -5.34 -4.32 4.76
N THR A 83 -6.31 -3.81 5.51
CA THR A 83 -6.13 -2.67 6.43
C THR A 83 -5.10 -3.00 7.53
N ILE A 84 -5.16 -4.19 8.12
CA ILE A 84 -4.18 -4.63 9.13
C ILE A 84 -2.78 -4.73 8.51
N ILE A 85 -2.65 -5.30 7.31
CA ILE A 85 -1.36 -5.42 6.61
C ILE A 85 -0.78 -4.03 6.32
N GLU A 86 -1.59 -3.09 5.81
CA GLU A 86 -1.15 -1.70 5.58
C GLU A 86 -0.63 -1.03 6.87
N GLY A 87 -1.33 -1.22 7.98
CA GLY A 87 -0.92 -0.68 9.28
C GLY A 87 0.41 -1.25 9.77
N VAL A 88 0.57 -2.58 9.73
CA VAL A 88 1.78 -3.27 10.18
C VAL A 88 2.97 -2.93 9.29
N VAL A 89 2.81 -3.05 7.97
CA VAL A 89 3.88 -2.77 7.00
C VAL A 89 4.29 -1.30 7.07
N GLY A 90 3.31 -0.38 7.13
CA GLY A 90 3.58 1.05 7.25
C GLY A 90 4.38 1.39 8.50
N LEU A 91 3.97 0.86 9.65
CA LEU A 91 4.66 1.08 10.93
C LEU A 91 6.08 0.50 10.92
N PHE A 92 6.25 -0.73 10.44
CA PHE A 92 7.55 -1.41 10.45
C PHE A 92 8.53 -0.74 9.49
N ILE A 93 8.07 -0.24 8.35
CA ILE A 93 8.89 0.58 7.46
C ILE A 93 9.30 1.87 8.15
N MET A 94 8.39 2.62 8.77
CA MET A 94 8.75 3.87 9.46
C MET A 94 9.83 3.64 10.53
N MET A 95 9.66 2.59 11.35
CA MET A 95 10.62 2.19 12.38
C MET A 95 11.93 1.62 11.82
N GLY A 96 11.96 1.20 10.56
CA GLY A 96 13.14 0.61 9.93
C GLY A 96 13.35 -0.87 10.27
N TRP A 97 12.30 -1.58 10.64
CA TRP A 97 12.36 -3.01 10.96
C TRP A 97 12.16 -3.86 9.71
N PHE A 98 13.05 -4.85 9.53
CA PHE A 98 13.00 -5.80 8.41
C PHE A 98 12.75 -5.13 7.05
N THR A 99 13.42 -4.00 6.79
CA THR A 99 13.09 -3.10 5.67
C THR A 99 13.07 -3.77 4.31
N ARG A 100 13.90 -4.78 4.06
CA ARG A 100 13.85 -5.59 2.83
C ARG A 100 12.58 -6.42 2.70
N ALA A 101 12.19 -7.14 3.76
CA ALA A 101 10.96 -7.93 3.76
C ALA A 101 9.72 -7.01 3.66
N MET A 102 9.72 -5.90 4.40
CA MET A 102 8.64 -4.92 4.33
C MET A 102 8.57 -4.21 2.98
N SER A 103 9.69 -4.03 2.29
CA SER A 103 9.70 -3.49 0.92
C SER A 103 8.97 -4.43 -0.05
N VAL A 104 9.16 -5.75 0.09
CA VAL A 104 8.39 -6.75 -0.67
C VAL A 104 6.89 -6.66 -0.36
N ALA A 105 6.52 -6.41 0.90
CA ALA A 105 5.13 -6.20 1.26
C ALA A 105 4.55 -4.91 0.62
N VAL A 106 5.31 -3.80 0.62
CA VAL A 106 4.94 -2.55 -0.07
C VAL A 106 4.73 -2.79 -1.57
N PHE A 107 5.58 -3.61 -2.20
CA PHE A 107 5.36 -4.00 -3.58
C PHE A 107 4.03 -4.70 -3.79
N GLY A 108 3.72 -5.69 -2.96
CA GLY A 108 2.45 -6.42 -3.04
C GLY A 108 1.25 -5.50 -2.90
N LEU A 109 1.29 -4.59 -1.92
CA LEU A 109 0.24 -3.60 -1.69
C LEU A 109 0.10 -2.64 -2.88
N ALA A 110 1.21 -2.09 -3.37
CA ALA A 110 1.24 -1.17 -4.51
C ALA A 110 0.75 -1.82 -5.80
N MET A 111 1.19 -3.05 -6.09
CA MET A 111 0.73 -3.83 -7.24
C MET A 111 -0.75 -4.18 -7.12
N GLY A 112 -1.23 -4.59 -5.95
CA GLY A 112 -2.64 -4.88 -5.73
C GLY A 112 -3.53 -3.67 -6.02
N MET A 113 -3.13 -2.49 -5.58
CA MET A 113 -3.83 -1.23 -5.90
C MET A 113 -3.78 -0.90 -7.39
N LEU A 114 -2.62 -1.05 -8.05
CA LEU A 114 -2.49 -0.75 -9.48
C LEU A 114 -3.30 -1.70 -10.37
N LEU A 115 -3.30 -2.99 -10.06
CA LEU A 115 -4.09 -3.98 -10.80
C LEU A 115 -5.60 -3.75 -10.61
N GLY A 116 -6.02 -3.29 -9.42
CA GLY A 116 -7.42 -2.95 -9.13
C GLY A 116 -7.87 -1.65 -9.78
N ALA A 117 -7.06 -0.59 -9.68
CA ALA A 117 -7.40 0.72 -10.22
C ALA A 117 -7.26 0.79 -11.75
N GLY A 118 -6.38 0.00 -12.34
CA GLY A 118 -6.15 0.01 -13.79
C GLY A 118 -5.51 1.29 -14.30
N TRP A 119 -5.80 1.66 -15.55
CA TRP A 119 -5.25 2.87 -16.18
C TRP A 119 -6.08 4.12 -15.85
N ILE A 120 -5.38 5.25 -15.58
CA ILE A 120 -5.83 6.56 -15.09
C ILE A 120 -7.29 6.94 -15.48
N GLY A 121 -8.24 6.54 -14.64
CA GLY A 121 -9.60 7.07 -14.54
C GLY A 121 -9.75 8.08 -13.38
N THR A 122 -10.90 8.73 -13.27
CA THR A 122 -11.16 9.82 -12.29
C THR A 122 -11.09 9.38 -10.82
N THR A 123 -11.33 8.11 -10.53
CA THR A 123 -11.12 7.47 -9.21
C THR A 123 -9.93 6.53 -9.19
N CYS A 124 -9.08 6.58 -10.21
CA CYS A 124 -7.89 5.74 -10.33
C CYS A 124 -6.62 6.59 -10.37
N LEU A 125 -6.73 7.93 -10.51
CA LEU A 125 -5.57 8.81 -10.55
C LEU A 125 -4.81 8.81 -9.22
N ASP A 126 -5.51 8.97 -8.10
CA ASP A 126 -4.91 8.95 -6.76
C ASP A 126 -4.33 7.57 -6.45
N GLU A 127 -5.08 6.51 -6.70
CA GLU A 127 -4.70 5.12 -6.49
C GLU A 127 -3.51 4.71 -7.37
N TRP A 128 -3.45 5.19 -8.61
CA TRP A 128 -2.33 4.94 -9.52
C TRP A 128 -1.07 5.70 -9.10
N GLN A 129 -1.21 6.96 -8.68
CA GLN A 129 -0.09 7.74 -8.14
C GLN A 129 0.52 7.08 -6.90
N ILE A 130 -0.32 6.69 -5.93
CA ILE A 130 0.12 5.96 -4.73
C ILE A 130 0.78 4.65 -5.13
N GLY A 131 0.21 3.92 -6.09
CA GLY A 131 0.74 2.65 -6.58
C GLY A 131 2.13 2.77 -7.20
N VAL A 132 2.33 3.69 -8.15
CA VAL A 132 3.63 3.86 -8.81
C VAL A 132 4.70 4.39 -7.83
N LEU A 133 4.33 5.33 -6.94
CA LEU A 133 5.21 5.77 -5.86
C LEU A 133 5.59 4.61 -4.93
N GLY A 134 4.62 3.75 -4.58
CA GLY A 134 4.84 2.56 -3.77
C GLY A 134 5.81 1.57 -4.41
N ILE A 135 5.69 1.31 -5.72
CA ILE A 135 6.63 0.45 -6.47
C ILE A 135 8.04 1.06 -6.48
N ALA A 136 8.16 2.33 -6.86
CA ALA A 136 9.46 2.99 -6.93
C ALA A 136 10.14 3.05 -5.55
N ALA A 137 9.35 3.34 -4.51
CA ALA A 137 9.84 3.38 -3.15
C ALA A 137 10.22 2.01 -2.60
N GLY A 138 9.39 0.99 -2.85
CA GLY A 138 9.69 -0.39 -2.50
C GLY A 138 11.00 -0.86 -3.13
N PHE A 139 11.26 -0.56 -4.41
CA PHE A 139 12.52 -0.94 -5.08
C PHE A 139 13.69 -0.24 -4.42
N THR A 140 13.55 1.05 -4.20
CA THR A 140 14.59 1.87 -3.60
C THR A 140 14.94 1.39 -2.20
N LEU A 141 13.95 1.13 -1.33
CA LEU A 141 14.16 0.64 0.04
C LEU A 141 14.69 -0.79 0.07
N PHE A 142 14.25 -1.65 -0.85
CA PHE A 142 14.76 -3.01 -0.96
C PHE A 142 16.26 -3.03 -1.28
N LEU A 143 16.68 -2.22 -2.26
CA LEU A 143 18.07 -2.16 -2.72
C LEU A 143 18.99 -1.46 -1.73
N THR A 144 18.54 -0.35 -1.14
CA THR A 144 19.36 0.45 -0.23
C THR A 144 19.44 -0.15 1.18
N GLY A 145 18.37 -0.81 1.63
CA GLY A 145 18.23 -1.21 3.03
C GLY A 145 18.24 -0.01 3.99
N SER A 146 18.05 -0.29 5.28
CA SER A 146 18.08 0.73 6.34
C SER A 146 19.44 0.91 7.01
N GLY A 147 20.49 0.23 6.51
CA GLY A 147 21.71 -0.04 7.29
C GLY A 147 21.58 -1.32 8.09
#